data_AF-E1KQ85-F1
#
_entry.id   AF-E1KQ85-F1
#
_cell.length_a   1.000
_cell.length_b   1.000
_cell.length_c   1.000
_cell.angle_alpha   90.00
_cell.angle_beta   90.00
_cell.angle_gamma   90.00
#
_symmetry.space_group_name_H-M   'P 1'
#
loop_
_entity.id
_entity.type
_entity.pdbx_description
1 polymer ?
#
loop_
_entity_poly.entity_id
_entity_poly.type
_entity_poly.pdbx_seq_one_letter_code
_entity_poly.pdbx_strand_id
1 'polypeptide(L)'
;MRNHFAGTLTKCRIILPSDMTEVPKRCFSNCSNFKQLEFPQAIKTIKWEAFWGCSNLETVFIPKSLEFIEIGAFALCDNIKAVYNYNPIPTPLESISYARDSPFDRSTHGKATLFVPRGSLEAYKNVSGWKRFFNIQEFDDPASIAQTNAEEIEAKPIAYYSLDGKQRKEPVKGVNIVKMNDGSVKKIIF
;
A
#
# COMPACT_ATOMS: atom_id res chain seq x y z
N MET A 1 -18.54 -3.69 31.28
CA MET A 1 -18.14 -4.77 30.36
C MET A 1 -16.70 -4.51 29.94
N ARG A 2 -15.78 -5.37 30.36
CA ARG A 2 -14.38 -5.40 29.93
C ARG A 2 -14.31 -6.10 28.56
N ASN A 3 -13.49 -5.61 27.62
CA ASN A 3 -12.63 -6.45 26.78
C ASN A 3 -11.67 -5.62 25.90
N HIS A 4 -10.39 -6.01 26.00
CA HIS A 4 -9.26 -5.95 25.04
C HIS A 4 -8.92 -4.56 24.44
N PHE A 5 -7.74 -3.96 24.68
CA PHE A 5 -6.39 -4.53 24.61
C PHE A 5 -5.46 -3.96 25.69
N ALA A 6 -4.81 -4.86 26.44
CA ALA A 6 -3.62 -4.56 27.21
C ALA A 6 -2.39 -4.65 26.27
N GLY A 7 -1.53 -3.63 26.33
CA GLY A 7 -0.15 -3.68 25.86
C GLY A 7 0.09 -3.31 24.39
N THR A 8 0.45 -2.06 24.13
CA THR A 8 1.49 -1.70 23.14
C THR A 8 1.84 -0.21 23.32
N LEU A 9 3.14 0.08 23.29
CA LEU A 9 3.75 1.41 23.48
C LEU A 9 2.94 2.52 22.81
N THR A 10 2.63 3.61 23.54
CA THR A 10 1.94 4.78 23.02
C THR A 10 2.69 5.32 21.80
N LYS A 11 2.23 4.95 20.61
CA LYS A 11 2.86 5.26 19.33
C LYS A 11 2.54 6.71 18.99
N CYS A 12 3.48 7.64 19.21
CA CYS A 12 3.30 9.03 18.78
C CYS A 12 3.28 9.09 17.25
N ARG A 13 2.08 9.25 16.68
CA ARG A 13 1.84 9.32 15.23
C ARG A 13 1.09 10.60 14.87
N ILE A 14 1.37 11.14 13.68
CA ILE A 14 0.54 12.18 13.07
C ILE A 14 -0.55 11.52 12.23
N ILE A 15 -1.78 11.99 12.41
CA ILE A 15 -2.93 11.67 11.57
C ILE A 15 -3.35 12.97 10.89
N LEU A 16 -3.35 12.96 9.56
CA LEU A 16 -3.76 14.10 8.74
C LEU A 16 -5.27 14.03 8.42
N PRO A 17 -5.93 15.15 8.06
CA PRO A 17 -7.33 15.15 7.66
C PRO A 17 -7.61 14.21 6.49
N SER A 18 -8.74 13.50 6.52
CA SER A 18 -9.08 12.45 5.54
C SER A 18 -9.30 12.96 4.11
N ASP A 19 -9.69 14.22 3.97
CA ASP A 19 -9.95 14.93 2.72
C ASP A 19 -8.72 15.68 2.19
N MET A 20 -7.61 15.64 2.92
CA MET A 20 -6.37 16.31 2.52
C MET A 20 -5.79 15.64 1.27
N THR A 21 -5.70 16.40 0.18
CA THR A 21 -5.12 15.96 -1.10
C THR A 21 -3.66 16.40 -1.27
N GLU A 22 -3.21 17.38 -0.48
CA GLU A 22 -1.84 17.90 -0.56
C GLU A 22 -1.31 18.21 0.85
N VAL A 23 -0.05 17.84 1.13
CA VAL A 23 0.68 18.36 2.30
C VAL A 23 1.43 19.62 1.91
N PRO A 24 1.11 20.79 2.51
CA PRO A 24 1.72 22.06 2.13
C PRO A 24 3.22 22.15 2.42
N LYS A 25 3.85 23.09 1.71
CA LYS A 25 5.27 23.42 1.84
C LYS A 25 5.61 23.70 3.31
N ARG A 26 6.65 23.03 3.83
CA ARG A 26 7.15 23.18 5.22
C ARG A 26 6.11 22.98 6.34
N CYS A 27 4.93 22.40 6.07
CA CYS A 27 3.84 22.34 7.04
C CYS A 27 4.20 21.66 8.37
N PHE A 28 5.07 20.65 8.33
CA PHE A 28 5.55 19.88 9.48
C PHE A 28 7.07 19.97 9.62
N SER A 29 7.70 21.01 9.08
CA SER A 29 9.15 21.17 9.20
C SER A 29 9.58 21.26 10.68
N ASN A 30 10.67 20.56 11.02
CA ASN A 30 11.26 20.44 12.37
C ASN A 30 10.32 19.87 13.44
N CYS A 31 9.27 19.16 13.05
CA CYS A 31 8.38 18.53 14.01
C CYS A 31 8.98 17.20 14.52
N SER A 32 9.42 17.17 15.79
CA SER A 32 10.07 16.00 16.39
C SER A 32 9.20 15.27 17.42
N ASN A 33 7.89 15.52 17.45
CA ASN A 33 6.99 14.94 18.47
C ASN A 33 6.37 13.60 18.06
N PHE A 34 6.66 13.10 16.85
CA PHE A 34 6.10 11.86 16.33
C PHE A 34 7.19 10.98 15.74
N LYS A 35 6.94 9.67 15.81
CA LYS A 35 7.80 8.63 15.27
C LYS A 35 7.25 8.01 13.99
N GLN A 36 5.97 8.20 13.72
CA GLN A 36 5.30 7.61 12.58
C GLN A 36 4.38 8.58 11.86
N LEU A 37 4.36 8.46 10.55
CA LEU A 37 3.56 9.29 9.66
C LEU A 37 2.67 8.42 8.77
N GLU A 38 1.37 8.55 8.98
CA GLU A 38 0.32 7.92 8.16
C GLU A 38 -0.38 9.02 7.35
N PHE A 39 -0.49 8.80 6.03
CA PHE A 39 -1.19 9.72 5.14
C PHE A 39 -2.63 9.28 4.88
N PRO A 40 -3.53 10.23 4.53
CA PRO A 40 -4.88 9.90 4.13
C PRO A 40 -4.87 9.26 2.75
N GLN A 41 -5.86 8.41 2.46
CA GLN A 41 -5.96 7.68 1.19
C GLN A 41 -6.20 8.58 -0.04
N ALA A 42 -6.56 9.85 0.18
CA ALA A 42 -6.79 10.82 -0.89
C ALA A 42 -5.56 11.67 -1.22
N ILE A 43 -4.45 11.53 -0.47
CA ILE A 43 -3.26 12.36 -0.68
C ILE A 43 -2.69 12.12 -2.09
N LYS A 44 -2.36 13.21 -2.78
CA LYS A 44 -1.78 13.23 -4.12
C LYS A 44 -0.37 13.79 -4.13
N THR A 45 -0.13 14.82 -3.31
CA THR A 45 1.11 15.59 -3.35
C THR A 45 1.67 15.85 -1.96
N ILE A 46 2.99 15.72 -1.81
CA ILE A 46 3.73 16.24 -0.66
C ILE A 46 4.68 17.32 -1.17
N LYS A 47 4.51 18.55 -0.68
CA LYS A 47 5.27 19.72 -1.14
C LYS A 47 6.67 19.82 -0.55
N TRP A 48 7.46 20.71 -1.14
CA TRP A 48 8.85 20.97 -0.78
C TRP A 48 9.03 21.16 0.72
N GLU A 49 9.99 20.42 1.29
CA GLU A 49 10.35 20.48 2.71
C GLU A 49 9.19 20.24 3.70
N ALA A 50 8.07 19.63 3.27
CA ALA A 50 6.88 19.43 4.09
C ALA A 50 7.18 18.81 5.47
N PHE A 51 8.13 17.87 5.55
CA PHE A 51 8.58 17.21 6.78
C PHE A 51 10.09 17.41 7.02
N TRP A 52 10.70 18.45 6.46
CA TRP A 52 12.13 18.72 6.61
C TRP A 52 12.55 18.75 8.07
N GLY A 53 13.61 18.01 8.45
CA GLY A 53 14.16 18.03 9.80
C GLY A 53 13.29 17.34 10.87
N CYS A 54 12.33 16.49 10.50
CA CYS A 54 11.57 15.69 11.47
C CYS A 54 12.46 14.59 12.10
N SER A 55 13.29 14.97 13.06
CA SER A 55 14.39 14.14 13.55
C SER A 55 13.95 12.89 14.31
N ASN A 56 12.72 12.81 14.81
CA ASN A 56 12.21 11.62 15.51
C ASN A 56 11.38 10.70 14.61
N LEU A 57 11.14 11.07 13.34
CA LEU A 57 10.36 10.25 12.41
C LEU A 57 11.14 8.97 12.06
N GLU A 58 10.59 7.82 12.42
CA GLU A 58 11.20 6.50 12.22
C GLU A 58 10.53 5.71 11.08
N THR A 59 9.23 5.90 10.85
CA THR A 59 8.46 5.13 9.87
C THR A 59 7.50 6.01 9.06
N VAL A 60 7.51 5.84 7.74
CA VAL A 60 6.62 6.54 6.80
C VAL A 60 5.76 5.53 6.03
N PHE A 61 4.45 5.76 5.98
CA PHE A 61 3.49 4.91 5.27
C PHE A 61 2.89 5.65 4.07
N ILE A 62 3.41 5.42 2.87
CA ILE A 62 3.07 6.10 1.63
C ILE A 62 1.91 5.38 0.92
N PRO A 63 0.73 6.00 0.76
CA PRO A 63 -0.46 5.35 0.21
C PRO A 63 -0.36 5.21 -1.32
N LYS A 64 -1.17 4.29 -1.87
CA LYS A 64 -1.29 4.02 -3.31
C LYS A 64 -1.64 5.27 -4.14
N SER A 65 -2.34 6.22 -3.54
CA SER A 65 -2.83 7.42 -4.19
C SER A 65 -1.77 8.49 -4.44
N LEU A 66 -0.62 8.41 -3.76
CA LEU A 66 0.39 9.47 -3.79
C LEU A 66 1.10 9.48 -5.14
N GLU A 67 1.03 10.62 -5.82
CA GLU A 67 1.54 10.80 -7.17
C GLU A 67 2.89 11.52 -7.14
N PHE A 68 3.02 12.56 -6.31
CA PHE A 68 4.19 13.44 -6.28
C PHE A 68 4.73 13.64 -4.86
N ILE A 69 6.06 13.56 -4.73
CA ILE A 69 6.80 13.99 -3.54
C ILE A 69 7.86 14.96 -4.02
N GLU A 70 7.75 16.22 -3.61
CA GLU A 70 8.69 17.26 -4.00
C GLU A 70 10.03 17.13 -3.26
N ILE A 71 11.04 17.83 -3.80
CA ILE A 71 12.40 17.89 -3.26
C ILE A 71 12.40 18.13 -1.75
N GLY A 72 13.26 17.37 -1.06
CA GLY A 72 13.58 17.61 0.34
C GLY A 72 12.38 17.47 1.30
N ALA A 73 11.25 16.93 0.83
CA ALA A 73 10.07 16.70 1.66
C ALA A 73 10.41 15.97 2.96
N PHE A 74 11.41 15.06 2.94
CA PHE A 74 11.93 14.32 4.08
C PHE A 74 13.45 14.49 4.26
N ALA A 75 14.03 15.61 3.81
CA ALA A 75 15.45 15.87 4.06
C ALA A 75 15.72 16.10 5.56
N LEU A 76 16.87 15.65 6.05
CA LEU A 76 17.28 15.73 7.46
C LEU A 76 16.36 14.99 8.44
N CYS A 77 15.59 14.02 7.95
CA CYS A 77 14.84 13.07 8.77
C CYS A 77 15.71 11.85 9.12
N ASP A 78 16.78 12.07 9.88
CA ASP A 78 17.88 11.12 10.05
C ASP A 78 17.53 9.78 10.72
N ASN A 79 16.38 9.69 11.39
CA ASN A 79 15.93 8.49 12.10
C ASN A 79 14.97 7.61 11.29
N ILE A 80 14.67 7.95 10.02
CA ILE A 80 13.83 7.09 9.17
C ILE A 80 14.54 5.74 8.97
N LYS A 81 13.91 4.67 9.45
CA LYS A 81 14.39 3.28 9.33
C LYS A 81 13.57 2.48 8.33
N ALA A 82 12.31 2.84 8.14
CA ALA A 82 11.39 2.12 7.27
C ALA A 82 10.48 3.07 6.49
N VAL A 83 10.38 2.84 5.18
CA VAL A 83 9.41 3.49 4.30
C VAL A 83 8.58 2.38 3.68
N TYR A 84 7.28 2.35 3.99
CA TYR A 84 6.34 1.46 3.33
C TYR A 84 5.68 2.22 2.19
N ASN A 85 5.94 1.80 0.96
CA ASN A 85 5.21 2.32 -0.19
C ASN A 85 4.21 1.26 -0.64
N TYR A 86 2.93 1.62 -0.63
CA TYR A 86 1.85 0.69 -0.97
C TYR A 86 1.53 0.69 -2.47
N ASN A 87 2.15 1.56 -3.28
CA ASN A 87 1.92 1.62 -4.72
C ASN A 87 2.62 0.46 -5.44
N PRO A 88 1.90 -0.46 -6.11
CA PRO A 88 2.53 -1.57 -6.84
C PRO A 88 3.26 -1.13 -8.11
N ILE A 89 2.95 0.06 -8.64
CA ILE A 89 3.54 0.62 -9.85
C ILE A 89 4.19 1.95 -9.47
N PRO A 90 5.51 1.99 -9.20
CA PRO A 90 6.13 3.19 -8.68
C PRO A 90 5.99 4.36 -9.64
N THR A 91 5.44 5.47 -9.16
CA THR A 91 5.60 6.74 -9.86
C THR A 91 7.04 7.20 -9.70
N PRO A 92 7.71 7.63 -10.78
CA PRO A 92 9.01 8.25 -10.64
C PRO A 92 8.91 9.46 -9.72
N LEU A 93 9.86 9.59 -8.80
CA LEU A 93 10.05 10.83 -8.05
C LEU A 93 10.78 11.81 -8.97
N GLU A 94 10.14 12.24 -10.06
CA GLU A 94 10.69 13.25 -10.95
C GLU A 94 10.55 14.61 -10.29
N SER A 95 11.67 15.18 -9.86
CA SER A 95 11.71 16.60 -9.58
C SER A 95 12.00 17.38 -10.86
N ILE A 96 11.04 18.22 -11.23
CA ILE A 96 11.27 19.46 -11.95
C ILE A 96 12.35 20.25 -11.20
N SER A 97 13.39 20.70 -11.92
CA SER A 97 14.40 21.69 -11.51
C SER A 97 15.85 21.19 -11.33
N TYR A 98 16.21 20.28 -10.41
CA TYR A 98 17.63 19.91 -10.20
C TYR A 98 17.87 18.43 -9.85
N ALA A 99 18.66 17.74 -10.69
CA ALA A 99 18.95 16.30 -10.64
C ALA A 99 19.67 15.76 -9.38
N ARG A 100 19.90 16.59 -8.35
CA ARG A 100 20.56 16.19 -7.10
C ARG A 100 19.59 16.02 -5.94
N ASP A 101 18.41 16.60 -6.04
CA ASP A 101 17.52 16.75 -4.92
C ASP A 101 16.44 15.67 -4.95
N SER A 102 16.55 14.73 -4.01
CA SER A 102 15.58 13.66 -3.79
C SER A 102 14.66 14.06 -2.63
N PRO A 103 13.42 13.55 -2.56
CA PRO A 103 12.57 13.74 -1.39
C PRO A 103 13.22 13.23 -0.10
N PHE A 104 13.99 12.16 -0.21
CA PHE A 104 14.82 11.59 0.86
C PHE A 104 16.29 11.90 0.61
N ASP A 105 17.06 12.20 1.66
CA ASP A 105 18.49 12.45 1.55
C ASP A 105 19.32 11.16 1.41
N ARG A 106 20.63 11.31 1.20
CA ARG A 106 21.55 10.17 1.10
C ARG A 106 21.62 9.34 2.38
N SER A 107 21.47 9.98 3.56
CA SER A 107 21.47 9.31 4.87
C SER A 107 20.33 8.29 4.93
N THR A 108 19.13 8.74 4.56
CA THR A 108 17.92 7.94 4.50
C THR A 108 18.05 6.79 3.51
N HIS A 109 18.53 7.06 2.29
CA HIS A 109 18.73 6.01 1.28
C HIS A 109 19.65 4.87 1.74
N GLY A 110 20.67 5.18 2.56
CA GLY A 110 21.62 4.19 3.05
C GLY A 110 21.19 3.43 4.29
N LYS A 111 20.29 3.99 5.11
CA LYS A 111 19.88 3.42 6.40
C LYS A 111 18.48 2.80 6.37
N ALA A 112 17.56 3.39 5.62
CA ALA A 112 16.17 2.98 5.62
C ALA A 112 15.96 1.78 4.70
N THR A 113 15.04 0.89 5.11
CA THR A 113 14.49 -0.14 4.23
C THR A 113 13.24 0.40 3.55
N LEU A 114 13.21 0.34 2.22
CA LEU A 114 12.02 0.60 1.43
C LEU A 114 11.24 -0.72 1.26
N PHE A 115 10.07 -0.80 1.89
CA PHE A 115 9.14 -1.92 1.73
C PHE A 115 8.15 -1.62 0.61
N VAL A 116 8.03 -2.52 -0.37
CA VAL A 116 7.18 -2.37 -1.56
C VAL A 116 6.27 -3.59 -1.75
N PRO A 117 5.12 -3.50 -2.43
CA PRO A 117 4.22 -4.63 -2.54
C PRO A 117 4.87 -5.80 -3.29
N ARG A 118 4.55 -7.04 -2.89
CA ARG A 118 5.01 -8.24 -3.61
C ARG A 118 4.77 -8.14 -5.12
N GLY A 119 5.78 -8.46 -5.92
CA GLY A 119 5.77 -8.37 -7.38
C GLY A 119 6.22 -7.02 -7.95
N SER A 120 6.48 -6.01 -7.11
CA SER A 120 6.89 -4.67 -7.57
C SER A 120 8.40 -4.38 -7.42
N LEU A 121 9.17 -5.28 -6.78
CA LEU A 121 10.58 -5.04 -6.45
C LEU A 121 11.43 -4.56 -7.64
N GLU A 122 11.31 -5.23 -8.77
CA GLU A 122 12.10 -4.92 -9.96
C GLU A 122 11.70 -3.56 -10.57
N ALA A 123 10.43 -3.16 -10.47
CA ALA A 123 10.01 -1.82 -10.90
C ALA A 123 10.66 -0.73 -10.03
N TYR A 124 10.67 -0.93 -8.71
CA TYR A 124 11.26 0.03 -7.76
C TYR A 124 12.79 0.14 -7.87
N LYS A 125 13.48 -0.93 -8.26
CA LYS A 125 14.93 -0.90 -8.54
C LYS A 125 15.30 -0.16 -9.82
N ASN A 126 14.36 0.03 -10.74
CA ASN A 126 14.63 0.62 -12.05
C ASN A 126 14.11 2.07 -12.22
N VAL A 127 13.20 2.51 -11.35
CA VAL A 127 12.60 3.85 -11.40
C VAL A 127 13.45 4.91 -10.69
N SER A 128 13.48 6.14 -11.22
CA SER A 128 14.21 7.26 -10.62
C SER A 128 13.69 7.61 -9.22
N GLY A 129 14.60 8.10 -8.36
CA GLY A 129 14.31 8.37 -6.95
C GLY A 129 14.32 7.09 -6.10
N TRP A 130 13.38 6.18 -6.33
CA TRP A 130 13.24 4.97 -5.50
C TRP A 130 14.43 4.02 -5.61
N LYS A 131 15.05 3.89 -6.79
CA LYS A 131 16.26 3.08 -6.98
C LYS A 131 17.47 3.53 -6.16
N ARG A 132 17.40 4.69 -5.50
CA ARG A 132 18.48 5.22 -4.65
C ARG A 132 18.52 4.54 -3.28
N PHE A 133 17.44 3.90 -2.82
CA PHE A 133 17.44 3.13 -1.58
C PHE A 133 18.35 1.90 -1.71
N PHE A 134 19.24 1.71 -0.74
CA PHE A 134 20.22 0.62 -0.77
C PHE A 134 19.60 -0.72 -0.37
N ASN A 135 18.49 -0.69 0.36
CA ASN A 135 17.73 -1.86 0.76
C ASN A 135 16.26 -1.69 0.36
N ILE A 136 15.81 -2.50 -0.60
CA ILE A 136 14.41 -2.56 -1.04
C ILE A 136 13.93 -4.00 -0.82
N GLN A 137 12.82 -4.16 -0.09
CA GLN A 137 12.26 -5.46 0.28
C GLN A 137 10.79 -5.52 -0.08
N GLU A 138 10.31 -6.70 -0.48
CA GLU A 138 8.88 -6.90 -0.69
C GLU A 138 8.17 -7.18 0.63
N PHE A 139 6.90 -6.79 0.71
CA PHE A 139 6.01 -7.18 1.80
C PHE A 139 4.65 -7.61 1.28
N ASP A 140 3.97 -8.43 2.09
CA ASP A 140 2.57 -8.76 1.88
C ASP A 140 1.71 -7.60 2.40
N ASP A 141 1.19 -6.77 1.48
CA ASP A 141 0.26 -5.70 1.82
C ASP A 141 -1.00 -6.30 2.44
N PRO A 142 -1.33 -6.02 3.71
CA PRO A 142 -2.51 -6.58 4.37
C PRO A 142 -3.81 -6.30 3.62
N ALA A 143 -3.89 -5.19 2.88
CA ALA A 143 -5.05 -4.88 2.03
C ALA A 143 -5.12 -5.80 0.79
N SER A 144 -3.98 -6.17 0.23
CA SER A 144 -3.89 -7.15 -0.87
C SER A 144 -4.19 -8.56 -0.37
N ILE A 145 -3.76 -8.93 0.85
CA ILE A 145 -4.12 -10.22 1.48
C ILE A 145 -5.64 -10.33 1.66
N ALA A 146 -6.30 -9.23 2.05
CA ALA A 146 -7.75 -9.19 2.19
C ALA A 146 -8.49 -9.34 0.85
N GLN A 147 -7.90 -8.90 -0.27
CA GLN A 147 -8.45 -9.10 -1.62
C GLN A 147 -8.18 -10.52 -2.15
N THR A 148 -7.00 -11.09 -1.93
CA THR A 148 -6.71 -12.47 -2.32
C THR A 148 -7.56 -13.48 -1.53
N ASN A 149 -7.87 -13.18 -0.26
CA ASN A 149 -8.78 -13.99 0.55
C ASN A 149 -10.26 -13.84 0.14
N ALA A 150 -10.60 -12.84 -0.70
CA ALA A 150 -11.93 -12.68 -1.27
C ALA A 150 -12.10 -13.40 -2.62
N GLU A 151 -11.00 -13.77 -3.30
CA GLU A 151 -11.01 -14.47 -4.60
C GLU A 151 -10.70 -15.99 -4.54
N GLU A 152 -10.41 -16.53 -3.35
CA GLU A 152 -10.49 -17.99 -3.04
C GLU A 152 -11.31 -18.11 -1.73
N ILE A 153 -12.55 -18.62 -1.68
CA ILE A 153 -13.05 -19.94 -2.08
C ILE A 153 -14.49 -19.78 -2.62
N GLU A 154 -14.69 -19.24 -3.83
CA GLU A 154 -15.94 -19.52 -4.54
C GLU A 154 -15.73 -20.78 -5.37
N ALA A 155 -16.35 -21.88 -4.92
CA ALA A 155 -16.31 -23.14 -5.64
C ALA A 155 -16.78 -22.91 -7.09
N LYS A 156 -16.04 -23.42 -8.07
CA LYS A 156 -16.32 -23.20 -9.50
C LYS A 156 -17.20 -24.32 -10.05
N PRO A 157 -18.23 -24.03 -10.87
CA PRO A 157 -19.00 -25.04 -11.58
C PRO A 157 -18.11 -25.93 -12.45
N ILE A 158 -18.21 -27.25 -12.29
CA ILE A 158 -17.52 -28.25 -13.13
C ILE A 158 -18.47 -29.09 -13.97
N ALA A 159 -19.76 -29.14 -13.63
CA ALA A 159 -20.79 -29.79 -14.44
C ALA A 159 -22.18 -29.24 -14.16
N TYR A 160 -23.02 -29.19 -15.20
CA TYR A 160 -24.43 -28.82 -15.14
C TYR A 160 -25.30 -30.05 -15.40
N TYR A 161 -26.41 -30.17 -14.67
CA TYR A 161 -27.40 -31.21 -14.85
C TYR A 161 -28.80 -30.59 -14.89
N SER A 162 -29.62 -31.05 -15.83
CA SER A 162 -31.06 -30.74 -15.82
C SER A 162 -31.77 -31.53 -14.72
N LEU A 163 -33.00 -31.14 -14.38
CA LEU A 163 -33.81 -31.81 -13.34
C LEU A 163 -34.10 -33.30 -13.64
N ASP A 164 -33.99 -33.71 -14.90
CA ASP A 164 -34.09 -35.11 -15.34
C ASP A 164 -32.79 -35.92 -15.13
N GLY A 165 -31.76 -35.31 -14.53
CA GLY A 165 -30.47 -35.94 -14.22
C GLY A 165 -29.49 -36.02 -15.39
N LYS A 166 -29.82 -35.46 -16.57
CA LYS A 166 -28.91 -35.48 -17.72
C LYS A 166 -27.84 -34.41 -17.61
N GLN A 167 -26.57 -34.81 -17.76
CA GLN A 167 -25.43 -33.88 -17.82
C GLN A 167 -25.51 -33.00 -19.07
N ARG A 168 -25.18 -31.71 -18.91
CA ARG A 168 -25.17 -30.70 -19.96
C ARG A 168 -23.80 -30.04 -20.05
N LYS A 169 -23.45 -29.59 -21.26
CA LYS A 169 -22.21 -28.83 -21.51
C LYS A 169 -22.31 -27.39 -21.02
N GLU A 170 -23.53 -26.86 -20.94
CA GLU A 170 -23.85 -25.48 -20.56
C GLU A 170 -25.13 -25.46 -19.71
N PRO A 171 -25.34 -24.43 -18.86
CA PRO A 171 -26.57 -24.29 -18.09
C PRO A 171 -27.77 -24.05 -19.01
N VAL A 172 -28.91 -24.65 -18.66
CA VAL A 172 -30.18 -24.39 -19.35
C VAL A 172 -30.94 -23.25 -18.69
N LYS A 173 -31.80 -22.56 -19.43
CA LYS A 173 -32.70 -21.57 -18.83
C LYS A 173 -33.58 -22.22 -17.76
N GLY A 174 -33.60 -21.67 -16.55
CA GLY A 174 -34.31 -22.25 -15.40
C GLY A 174 -33.39 -22.98 -14.41
N VAL A 175 -33.94 -23.96 -13.69
CA VAL A 175 -33.23 -24.62 -12.57
C VAL A 175 -32.20 -25.62 -13.10
N ASN A 176 -30.94 -25.43 -12.70
CA ASN A 176 -29.83 -26.34 -12.96
C ASN A 176 -29.30 -26.90 -11.64
N ILE A 177 -28.91 -28.16 -11.64
CA ILE A 177 -28.10 -28.75 -10.59
C ILE A 177 -26.64 -28.61 -11.03
N VAL A 178 -25.82 -27.97 -10.22
CA VAL A 178 -24.45 -27.61 -10.54
C VAL A 178 -23.51 -28.32 -9.58
N LYS A 179 -22.63 -29.17 -10.13
CA LYS A 179 -21.55 -29.77 -9.36
C LYS A 179 -20.38 -28.81 -9.35
N MET A 180 -19.84 -28.54 -8.17
CA MET A 180 -18.72 -27.62 -7.97
C MET A 180 -17.42 -28.39 -7.78
N ASN A 181 -16.27 -27.75 -8.02
CA ASN A 181 -14.95 -28.36 -7.88
C ASN A 181 -14.58 -28.75 -6.44
N ASP A 182 -15.21 -28.15 -5.43
CA ASP A 182 -15.10 -28.52 -4.02
C ASP A 182 -15.92 -29.77 -3.64
N GLY A 183 -16.61 -30.37 -4.61
CA GLY A 183 -17.48 -31.53 -4.40
C GLY A 183 -18.91 -31.18 -3.97
N SER A 184 -19.20 -29.91 -3.68
CA SER A 184 -20.57 -29.46 -3.37
C SER A 184 -21.46 -29.51 -4.61
N VAL A 185 -22.77 -29.65 -4.37
CA VAL A 185 -23.79 -29.60 -5.40
C VAL A 185 -24.78 -28.50 -5.04
N LYS A 186 -24.96 -27.53 -5.93
CA LYS A 186 -25.84 -26.37 -5.74
C LYS A 186 -26.97 -26.38 -6.76
N LYS A 187 -28.13 -25.86 -6.39
CA LYS A 187 -29.20 -25.52 -7.35
C LYS A 187 -29.02 -24.06 -7.75
N ILE A 188 -28.82 -23.81 -9.03
CA ILE A 188 -28.61 -22.47 -9.58
C ILE A 188 -29.65 -22.23 -10.65
N ILE A 189 -30.27 -21.06 -10.65
CA ILE A 189 -31.23 -20.65 -11.67
C ILE A 189 -30.51 -19.70 -12.63
N PHE A 190 -30.47 -20.07 -13.90
CA PHE A 190 -29.90 -19.28 -14.99
C PHE A 190 -31.01 -18.68 -15.86
#